data_AF-A0A1F3TRS1-F1
#
_entry.id   AF-A0A1F3TRS1-F1
#
_cell.length_a   1.000
_cell.length_b   1.000
_cell.length_c   1.000
_cell.angle_alpha   90.00
_cell.angle_beta   90.00
_cell.angle_gamma   90.00
#
_symmetry.space_group_name_H-M   'P 1'
#
loop_
_entity.id
_entity.type
_entity.pdbx_description
1 polymer ?
#
loop_
_entity_poly.entity_id
_entity_poly.type
_entity_poly.pdbx_seq_one_letter_code
_entity_poly.pdbx_strand_id
1 'polypeptide(L)'
;MKDSAKETVKKFIQNISEITELDYGDFMRKANHYLMELQENIQTPTDQTTQYILNDMKQHLQFNPNWDIESTRHFILNEAQLINQQT
;
A
#
# COMPACT_ATOMS: atom_id res chain seq x y z
N MET A 1 -18.65 5.12 11.21
CA MET A 1 -18.32 6.06 10.12
C MET A 1 -17.21 5.41 9.33
N LYS A 2 -17.29 5.34 8.00
CA LYS A 2 -16.14 4.94 7.17
C LYS A 2 -15.14 6.10 7.17
N ASP A 3 -13.85 5.82 7.33
CA ASP A 3 -12.80 6.83 7.23
C ASP A 3 -12.82 7.45 5.83
N SER A 4 -12.37 8.70 5.70
CA SER A 4 -12.21 9.30 4.37
C SER A 4 -11.11 8.57 3.59
N ALA A 5 -11.12 8.67 2.26
CA ALA A 5 -10.05 8.11 1.44
C ALA A 5 -8.67 8.58 1.90
N LYS A 6 -8.54 9.88 2.19
CA LYS A 6 -7.31 10.48 2.71
C LYS A 6 -6.85 9.87 4.05
N GLU A 7 -7.76 9.70 5.02
CA GLU A 7 -7.41 9.10 6.31
C GLU A 7 -7.06 7.62 6.18
N THR A 8 -7.74 6.89 5.29
CA THR A 8 -7.42 5.50 4.95
C THR A 8 -6.00 5.39 4.40
N VAL A 9 -5.61 6.27 3.48
CA VAL A 9 -4.25 6.28 2.89
C VAL A 9 -3.19 6.64 3.94
N LYS A 10 -3.44 7.64 4.80
CA LYS A 10 -2.52 7.97 5.90
C LYS A 10 -2.30 6.81 6.85
N LYS A 11 -3.37 6.11 7.23
CA LYS A 11 -3.30 4.92 8.08
C LYS A 11 -2.47 3.81 7.40
N PHE A 12 -2.67 3.59 6.10
CA PHE A 12 -1.86 2.65 5.34
C PHE A 12 -0.36 3.02 5.35
N ILE A 13 -0.03 4.29 5.08
CA ILE A 13 1.35 4.80 5.11
C ILE A 13 2.00 4.55 6.47
N GLN A 14 1.28 4.87 7.55
CA GLN A 14 1.75 4.62 8.91
C GLN A 14 2.00 3.13 9.14
N ASN A 15 1.01 2.28 8.84
CA ASN A 15 1.10 0.84 9.01
C ASN A 15 2.31 0.24 8.28
N ILE A 16 2.56 0.63 7.01
CA ILE A 16 3.72 0.17 6.23
C ILE A 16 5.05 0.66 6.85
N SER A 17 5.10 1.90 7.34
CA SER A 17 6.32 2.45 7.96
C SER A 17 6.70 1.75 9.28
N GLU A 18 5.72 1.16 9.96
CA GLU A 18 5.90 0.51 11.27
C GLU A 18 6.18 -1.00 11.17
N ILE A 19 6.22 -1.59 9.96
CA ILE A 19 6.58 -3.00 9.76
C ILE A 19 8.08 -3.19 10.04
N THR A 20 8.44 -3.92 11.10
CA THR A 20 9.83 -4.12 11.55
C THR A 20 10.40 -5.51 11.22
N GLU A 21 9.67 -6.29 10.43
CA GLU A 21 10.02 -7.63 10.00
C GLU A 21 11.35 -7.63 9.23
N LEU A 22 12.21 -8.60 9.56
CA LEU A 22 13.50 -8.80 8.88
C LEU A 22 13.42 -9.83 7.75
N ASP A 23 12.39 -10.69 7.77
CA ASP A 23 12.10 -11.65 6.71
C ASP A 23 11.11 -11.06 5.71
N TYR A 24 11.42 -11.18 4.42
CA TYR A 24 10.59 -10.62 3.37
C TYR A 24 9.20 -11.26 3.32
N GLY A 25 9.07 -12.57 3.61
CA GLY A 25 7.79 -13.26 3.60
C GLY A 25 6.84 -12.73 4.68
N ASP A 26 7.36 -12.47 5.89
CA ASP A 26 6.58 -11.86 6.97
C ASP A 26 6.24 -10.39 6.68
N PHE A 27 7.21 -9.62 6.16
CA PHE A 27 6.96 -8.26 5.67
C PHE A 27 5.84 -8.25 4.62
N MET A 28 5.94 -9.11 3.61
CA MET A 28 4.98 -9.24 2.51
C MET A 28 3.59 -9.59 3.02
N ARG A 29 3.50 -10.53 3.97
CA ARG A 29 2.22 -10.95 4.56
C ARG A 29 1.52 -9.79 5.26
N LYS A 30 2.23 -8.99 6.07
CA LYS A 30 1.68 -7.81 6.74
C LYS A 30 1.36 -6.68 5.78
N ALA A 31 2.29 -6.33 4.90
CA ALA A 31 2.09 -5.28 3.90
C ALA A 31 0.90 -5.60 2.98
N ASN A 32 0.72 -6.87 2.58
CA ASN A 32 -0.43 -7.29 1.77
C ASN A 32 -1.74 -7.14 2.54
N HIS A 33 -1.75 -7.50 3.83
CA HIS A 33 -2.93 -7.29 4.67
C HIS A 33 -3.36 -5.82 4.67
N TYR A 34 -2.43 -4.90 4.90
CA TYR A 34 -2.74 -3.46 4.87
C TYR A 34 -3.13 -2.96 3.48
N LEU A 35 -2.55 -3.51 2.41
CA LEU A 35 -2.93 -3.15 1.03
C LEU A 35 -4.36 -3.59 0.71
N MET A 36 -4.78 -4.77 1.15
CA MET A 36 -6.17 -5.22 1.01
C MET A 36 -7.13 -4.32 1.80
N GLU A 37 -6.77 -3.94 3.04
CA GLU A 37 -7.58 -2.99 3.81
C GLU A 37 -7.70 -1.64 3.09
N LEU A 38 -6.60 -1.12 2.52
CA LEU A 38 -6.63 0.10 1.72
C LEU A 38 -7.58 -0.04 0.53
N GLN A 39 -7.48 -1.14 -0.24
CA GLN A 39 -8.33 -1.41 -1.40
C GLN A 39 -9.83 -1.50 -1.04
N GLU A 40 -10.17 -2.11 0.09
CA GLU A 40 -11.56 -2.25 0.54
C GLU A 40 -12.17 -0.93 1.01
N ASN A 41 -11.35 -0.05 1.60
CA ASN A 41 -11.81 1.18 2.23
C ASN A 41 -11.69 2.41 1.32
N ILE A 42 -10.81 2.39 0.31
CA ILE A 42 -10.76 3.40 -0.74
C ILE A 42 -11.86 3.11 -1.79
N GLN A 43 -13.12 3.29 -1.38
CA GLN A 43 -14.27 3.20 -2.29
C GLN A 43 -14.32 4.43 -3.20
N THR A 44 -13.43 4.50 -4.19
CA THR A 44 -13.55 5.41 -5.34
C THR A 44 -13.77 4.57 -6.61
N PRO A 45 -15.02 4.49 -7.11
CA PRO A 45 -15.34 3.64 -8.27
C PRO A 45 -14.83 4.15 -9.62
N THR A 46 -14.04 5.22 -9.69
CA THR A 46 -13.80 5.92 -10.97
C THR A 46 -12.38 6.43 -11.22
N ASP A 47 -11.44 6.34 -10.27
CA ASP A 47 -10.07 6.78 -10.53
C ASP A 47 -9.19 5.62 -11.00
N GLN A 48 -9.04 5.52 -12.33
CA GLN A 48 -8.15 4.56 -12.98
C GLN A 48 -6.71 4.70 -12.50
N THR A 49 -6.27 5.90 -12.13
CA THR A 49 -4.91 6.14 -11.63
C THR A 49 -4.71 5.49 -10.27
N THR A 50 -5.60 5.73 -9.31
CA THR A 50 -5.57 5.03 -8.00
C THR A 50 -5.58 3.51 -8.16
N GLN A 51 -6.43 2.97 -9.04
CA GLN A 51 -6.48 1.51 -9.28
C GLN A 51 -5.20 0.96 -9.90
N TYR A 52 -4.60 1.70 -10.84
CA TYR A 52 -3.31 1.35 -11.43
C TYR A 52 -2.21 1.29 -10.36
N ILE A 53 -2.12 2.33 -9.52
CA ILE A 53 -1.15 2.42 -8.43
C ILE A 53 -1.30 1.26 -7.44
N LEU A 54 -2.54 0.97 -7.00
CA LEU A 54 -2.82 -0.14 -6.08
C LEU A 54 -2.43 -1.50 -6.67
N ASN A 55 -2.63 -1.69 -7.98
CA ASN A 55 -2.20 -2.90 -8.67
C ASN A 55 -0.68 -2.97 -8.78
N ASP A 56 0.01 -1.85 -9.05
CA ASP A 56 1.47 -1.81 -9.16
C ASP A 56 2.15 -2.13 -7.82
N MET A 57 1.65 -1.57 -6.71
CA MET A 57 2.03 -1.98 -5.35
C MET A 57 1.90 -3.49 -5.15
N LYS A 58 0.78 -4.09 -5.57
CA LYS A 58 0.54 -5.52 -5.43
C LYS A 58 1.51 -6.36 -6.26
N GLN A 59 1.80 -5.93 -7.49
CA GLN A 59 2.77 -6.60 -8.36
C GLN A 59 4.16 -6.60 -7.74
N HIS A 60 4.63 -5.45 -7.27
CA HIS A 60 5.96 -5.31 -6.67
C HIS A 60 6.08 -6.08 -5.35
N LEU A 61 5.01 -6.13 -4.56
CA LEU A 61 5.00 -6.80 -3.27
C LEU A 61 4.95 -8.34 -3.37
N GLN A 62 4.08 -8.88 -4.23
CA GLN A 62 3.73 -10.31 -4.23
C GLN A 62 4.22 -11.09 -5.46
N PHE A 63 4.07 -10.52 -6.64
CA PHE A 63 4.21 -11.29 -7.88
C PHE A 63 5.61 -11.17 -8.47
N ASN A 64 6.24 -10.01 -8.32
CA ASN A 64 7.58 -9.71 -8.80
C ASN A 64 8.45 -9.08 -7.69
N PRO A 65 8.62 -9.74 -6.52
CA PRO A 65 9.42 -9.21 -5.43
C PRO A 65 10.90 -9.16 -5.82
N ASN A 66 11.58 -8.07 -5.48
CA ASN A 66 13.04 -7.98 -5.53
C ASN A 66 13.70 -8.57 -4.26
N TRP A 67 12.90 -9.05 -3.31
CA TRP A 67 13.30 -9.61 -2.01
C TRP A 67 14.02 -8.64 -1.07
N ASP A 68 13.99 -7.34 -1.37
CA ASP A 68 14.59 -6.29 -0.54
C ASP A 68 13.49 -5.47 0.14
N ILE A 69 13.38 -5.65 1.47
CA ILE A 69 12.31 -5.05 2.28
C ILE A 69 12.32 -3.53 2.16
N GLU A 70 13.49 -2.90 2.28
CA GLU A 70 13.58 -1.44 2.33
C GLU A 70 13.27 -0.80 0.97
N SER A 71 13.72 -1.40 -0.13
CA SER A 71 13.36 -0.97 -1.48
C SER A 71 11.86 -1.14 -1.74
N THR A 72 11.28 -2.29 -1.36
CA THR A 72 9.83 -2.52 -1.51
C THR A 72 9.02 -1.56 -0.64
N ARG A 73 9.44 -1.32 0.60
CA ARG A 73 8.80 -0.34 1.50
C ARG A 73 8.84 1.06 0.91
N HIS A 74 10.01 1.50 0.43
CA HIS A 74 10.18 2.82 -0.16
C HIS A 74 9.29 2.99 -1.40
N PHE A 75 9.23 1.98 -2.27
CA PHE A 75 8.34 1.94 -3.42
C PHE A 75 6.87 2.10 -3.00
N ILE A 76 6.38 1.25 -2.09
CA ILE A 76 4.99 1.28 -1.63
C ILE A 76 4.63 2.63 -0.99
N LEU A 77 5.54 3.20 -0.18
CA LEU A 77 5.30 4.50 0.46
C LEU A 77 5.22 5.64 -0.55
N ASN A 78 6.06 5.64 -1.60
CA ASN A 78 6.02 6.64 -2.66
C ASN A 78 4.71 6.55 -3.44
N GLU A 79 4.31 5.35 -3.84
CA GLU A 79 3.04 5.11 -4.53
C GLU A 79 1.84 5.53 -3.66
N ALA A 80 1.87 5.29 -2.35
CA ALA A 80 0.79 5.68 -1.44
C ALA A 80 0.68 7.19 -1.29
N GLN A 81 1.80 7.92 -1.34
CA GLN A 81 1.80 9.38 -1.35
C GLN A 81 1.15 9.95 -2.61
N LEU A 82 1.28 9.29 -3.77
CA LEU A 82 0.59 9.71 -4.99
C LEU A 82 -0.93 9.64 -4.81
N ILE A 83 -1.44 8.56 -4.22
CA ILE A 83 -2.87 8.42 -3.88
C ILE A 83 -3.29 9.50 -2.87
N ASN A 84 -2.48 9.77 -1.85
CA ASN A 84 -2.77 10.78 -0.82
C ASN A 84 -2.86 12.22 -1.37
N GLN A 85 -2.14 12.51 -2.46
CA GLN A 85 -2.18 13.81 -3.16
C GLN A 85 -3.41 13.94 -4.07
N GLN A 86 -3.98 12.82 -4.50
CA GLN A 86 -5.17 12.75 -5.37
C GLN A 86 -6.49 12.72 -4.58
N THR A 87 -6.44 12.50 -3.26
CA THR A 87 -7.59 12.35 -2.34
C THR A 87 -7.71 13.47 -1.30
#